data_AF-H3C7W8-F1
#
_entry.id   AF-H3C7W8-F1
#
_cell.length_a   1.000
_cell.length_b   1.000
_cell.length_c   1.000
_cell.angle_alpha   90.00
_cell.angle_beta   90.00
_cell.angle_gamma   90.00
#
_symmetry.space_group_name_H-M   'P 1'
#
loop_
_entity.id
_entity.type
_entity.pdbx_description
1 polymer ?
#
loop_
_entity_poly.entity_id
_entity_poly.type
_entity_poly.pdbx_seq_one_letter_code
_entity_poly.pdbx_strand_id
1 'polypeptide(L)'
;NAVSKLVSPGRRVSLNAFLLGLSVLAVPLIRTCFGHLDWVYDYLTETPGKAAVCAHTAIYNGLLLLLYRGPLYQVAVRACFLGVFGCGLIISFSESTWTHFGWYMCSLSFFHYSEYLVTAIINPHSLSLDSFLLNHSVEYTLAALSSWVEFTVEKLTVP
;
A
#
# COMPACT_ATOMS: atom_id res chain seq x y z
N ASN A 1 11.27 22.02 18.34
CA ASN A 1 11.53 21.38 17.02
C ASN A 1 10.65 20.17 16.80
N ALA A 2 9.73 20.25 15.84
CA ALA A 2 8.89 19.12 15.42
C ALA A 2 9.70 17.92 14.89
N VAL A 3 10.88 18.21 14.31
CA VAL A 3 11.84 17.23 13.77
C VAL A 3 12.29 16.20 14.82
N SER A 4 12.71 16.62 16.01
CA SER A 4 13.18 15.68 17.05
C SER A 4 12.05 14.81 17.65
N LYS A 5 10.78 15.25 17.51
CA LYS A 5 9.61 14.51 17.98
C LYS A 5 9.18 13.39 17.03
N LEU A 6 9.67 13.36 15.79
CA LEU A 6 9.30 12.36 14.77
C LEU A 6 10.34 11.25 14.58
N VAL A 7 11.61 11.47 14.92
CA VAL A 7 12.71 10.54 14.60
C VAL A 7 12.46 9.10 15.10
N SER A 8 12.38 8.90 16.40
CA SER A 8 12.23 7.57 16.99
C SER A 8 10.80 7.01 16.92
N PRO A 9 9.72 7.78 17.18
CA PRO A 9 8.36 7.25 17.05
C PRO A 9 7.94 7.12 15.60
N GLY A 10 8.32 8.03 14.70
CA GLY A 10 7.92 8.02 13.29
C GLY A 10 8.39 6.77 12.54
N ARG A 11 9.63 6.31 12.77
CA ARG A 11 10.14 5.05 12.21
C ARG A 11 9.34 3.82 12.70
N ARG A 12 9.05 3.75 13.99
CA ARG A 12 8.31 2.63 14.59
C ARG A 12 6.85 2.63 14.12
N VAL A 13 6.24 3.81 14.09
CA VAL A 13 4.85 4.01 13.63
C VAL A 13 4.72 3.68 12.14
N SER A 14 5.65 4.13 11.29
CA SER A 14 5.62 3.79 9.86
C SER A 14 5.78 2.30 9.63
N LEU A 15 6.70 1.64 10.35
CA LEU A 15 6.90 0.19 10.22
C LEU A 15 5.66 -0.59 10.64
N ASN A 16 5.10 -0.29 11.81
CA ASN A 16 3.92 -0.98 12.30
C ASN A 16 2.71 -0.74 11.39
N ALA A 17 2.52 0.48 10.90
CA ALA A 17 1.42 0.81 10.01
C ALA A 17 1.58 0.18 8.61
N PHE A 18 2.80 0.12 8.07
CA PHE A 18 3.06 -0.60 6.82
C PHE A 18 2.77 -2.10 6.95
N LEU A 19 3.23 -2.74 8.05
CA LEU A 19 2.92 -4.13 8.34
C LEU A 19 1.41 -4.37 8.54
N LEU A 20 0.71 -3.41 9.15
CA LEU A 20 -0.74 -3.43 9.27
C LEU A 20 -1.42 -3.44 7.91
N GLY A 21 -0.99 -2.57 6.97
CA GLY A 21 -1.49 -2.59 5.60
C GLY A 21 -1.13 -3.87 4.84
N LEU A 22 0.08 -4.40 5.06
CA LEU A 22 0.54 -5.66 4.44
C LEU A 22 -0.25 -6.89 4.92
N SER A 23 -0.90 -6.80 6.08
CA SER A 23 -1.72 -7.89 6.60
C SER A 23 -2.94 -8.23 5.73
N VAL A 24 -3.23 -7.44 4.67
CA VAL A 24 -4.15 -7.81 3.59
C VAL A 24 -3.78 -9.16 2.95
N LEU A 25 -2.50 -9.55 2.98
CA LEU A 25 -2.03 -10.86 2.55
C LEU A 25 -2.62 -12.02 3.37
N ALA A 26 -3.05 -11.78 4.61
CA ALA A 26 -3.68 -12.80 5.42
C ALA A 26 -5.08 -13.17 4.89
N VAL A 27 -5.72 -12.29 4.13
CA VAL A 27 -7.08 -12.52 3.62
C VAL A 27 -7.17 -13.77 2.72
N PRO A 28 -6.32 -13.94 1.68
CA PRO A 28 -6.29 -15.20 0.93
C PRO A 28 -5.78 -16.38 1.77
N LEU A 29 -4.80 -16.17 2.67
CA LEU A 29 -4.21 -17.24 3.48
C LEU A 29 -5.19 -17.89 4.47
N ILE A 30 -6.01 -17.09 5.15
CA ILE A 30 -7.04 -17.58 6.06
C ILE A 30 -8.00 -18.50 5.30
N ARG A 31 -8.43 -18.12 4.08
CA ARG A 31 -9.34 -18.94 3.28
C ARG A 31 -8.68 -20.22 2.73
N THR A 32 -7.39 -20.19 2.38
CA THR A 32 -6.66 -21.43 2.02
C THR A 32 -6.54 -22.41 3.19
N CYS A 33 -6.53 -21.94 4.44
CA CYS A 33 -6.58 -22.82 5.61
C CYS A 33 -7.98 -23.43 5.87
N PHE A 34 -9.03 -22.86 5.28
CA PHE A 34 -10.44 -23.25 5.47
C PHE A 34 -11.12 -23.81 4.20
N GLY A 35 -10.40 -24.06 3.09
CA GLY A 35 -10.96 -24.57 1.82
C GLY A 35 -9.91 -24.96 0.75
N HIS A 36 -10.36 -25.58 -0.35
CA HIS A 36 -9.53 -26.13 -1.45
C HIS A 36 -8.81 -25.02 -2.26
N LEU A 37 -7.62 -25.35 -2.80
CA LEU A 37 -6.61 -24.45 -3.37
C LEU A 37 -7.00 -23.66 -4.63
N ASP A 38 -8.07 -24.03 -5.34
CA ASP A 38 -8.35 -23.53 -6.70
C ASP A 38 -9.05 -22.15 -6.75
N TRP A 39 -9.43 -21.59 -5.60
CA TRP A 39 -10.27 -20.39 -5.46
C TRP A 39 -9.52 -19.05 -5.49
N VAL A 40 -8.22 -19.01 -5.13
CA VAL A 40 -7.50 -17.76 -4.79
C VAL A 40 -7.62 -16.68 -5.87
N TYR A 41 -7.80 -17.10 -7.12
CA TYR A 41 -8.02 -16.27 -8.28
C TYR A 41 -9.40 -15.55 -8.32
N ASP A 42 -10.50 -16.24 -8.04
CA ASP A 42 -11.86 -15.68 -8.08
C ASP A 42 -12.09 -14.60 -7.01
N TYR A 43 -11.32 -14.63 -5.93
CA TYR A 43 -11.58 -13.79 -4.76
C TYR A 43 -11.35 -12.29 -4.99
N LEU A 44 -10.29 -11.88 -5.70
CA LEU A 44 -10.03 -10.45 -5.94
C LEU A 44 -10.95 -9.84 -7.01
N THR A 45 -11.46 -10.66 -7.93
CA THR A 45 -12.36 -10.28 -9.01
C THR A 45 -13.81 -10.27 -8.57
N GLU A 46 -14.20 -11.17 -7.67
CA GLU A 46 -15.54 -11.25 -7.10
C GLU A 46 -15.82 -10.18 -6.04
N THR A 47 -17.07 -9.69 -6.04
CA THR A 47 -17.61 -8.70 -5.11
C THR A 47 -17.26 -8.94 -3.63
N PRO A 48 -17.31 -10.18 -3.08
CA PRO A 48 -16.91 -10.46 -1.69
C PRO A 48 -15.45 -10.14 -1.34
N GLY A 49 -14.46 -10.42 -2.19
CA GLY A 49 -13.07 -10.14 -1.83
C GLY A 49 -12.71 -8.67 -2.01
N LYS A 50 -13.29 -7.98 -3.00
CA LYS A 50 -13.25 -6.51 -3.07
C LYS A 50 -13.81 -5.88 -1.79
N ALA A 51 -14.97 -6.34 -1.33
CA ALA A 51 -15.57 -5.88 -0.09
C ALA A 51 -14.70 -6.15 1.14
N ALA A 52 -14.04 -7.31 1.20
CA ALA A 52 -13.13 -7.65 2.30
C ALA A 52 -11.89 -6.75 2.33
N VAL A 53 -11.27 -6.46 1.18
CA VAL A 53 -10.15 -5.52 1.08
C VAL A 53 -10.61 -4.11 1.49
N CYS A 54 -11.75 -3.63 1.01
CA CYS A 54 -12.30 -2.33 1.41
C CYS A 54 -12.59 -2.25 2.92
N ALA A 55 -13.20 -3.30 3.49
CA ALA A 55 -13.47 -3.38 4.92
C ALA A 55 -12.18 -3.39 5.74
N HIS A 56 -11.19 -4.17 5.33
CA HIS A 56 -9.85 -4.21 5.93
C HIS A 56 -9.19 -2.82 5.96
N THR A 57 -9.17 -2.13 4.82
CA THR A 57 -8.64 -0.76 4.73
C THR A 57 -9.41 0.21 5.62
N ALA A 58 -10.75 0.14 5.64
CA ALA A 58 -11.58 1.03 6.46
C ALA A 58 -11.35 0.81 7.96
N ILE A 59 -11.30 -0.45 8.41
CA ILE A 59 -11.05 -0.81 9.81
C ILE A 59 -9.70 -0.28 10.26
N TYR A 60 -8.64 -0.49 9.47
CA TYR A 60 -7.32 -0.01 9.86
C TYR A 60 -7.17 1.49 9.78
N ASN A 61 -7.78 2.18 8.81
CA ASN A 61 -7.77 3.63 8.81
C ASN A 61 -8.49 4.19 10.05
N GLY A 62 -9.64 3.61 10.43
CA GLY A 62 -10.34 3.95 11.67
C GLY A 62 -9.48 3.70 12.91
N LEU A 63 -8.82 2.54 13.00
CA LEU A 63 -7.91 2.22 14.10
C LEU A 63 -6.75 3.22 14.20
N LEU A 64 -6.12 3.56 13.08
CA LEU A 64 -5.01 4.52 13.06
C LEU A 64 -5.46 5.92 13.50
N LEU A 65 -6.67 6.34 13.14
CA LEU A 65 -7.26 7.61 13.58
C LEU A 65 -7.48 7.65 15.11
N LEU A 66 -7.80 6.49 15.70
CA LEU A 66 -7.97 6.37 17.15
C LEU A 66 -6.63 6.30 17.90
N LEU A 67 -5.63 5.61 17.34
CA LEU A 67 -4.34 5.35 17.99
C LEU A 67 -3.35 6.52 17.89
N TYR A 68 -3.37 7.28 16.79
CA TYR A 68 -2.38 8.31 16.52
C TYR A 68 -3.02 9.68 16.33
N ARG A 69 -2.29 10.75 16.66
CA ARG A 69 -2.71 12.14 16.45
C ARG A 69 -1.63 12.98 15.80
N GLY A 70 -2.05 14.04 15.09
CA GLY A 70 -1.16 15.03 14.50
C GLY A 70 -0.17 14.42 13.48
N PRO A 71 1.12 14.78 13.51
CA PRO A 71 2.10 14.31 12.54
C PRO A 71 2.30 12.79 12.51
N LEU A 72 2.13 12.09 13.64
CA LEU A 72 2.28 10.63 13.69
C LEU A 72 1.13 9.91 12.98
N TYR A 73 -0.09 10.45 13.04
CA TYR A 73 -1.22 9.92 12.26
C TYR A 73 -0.95 10.05 10.75
N GLN A 74 -0.40 11.18 10.33
CA GLN A 74 -0.03 11.44 8.93
C GLN A 74 1.04 10.47 8.41
N VAL A 75 2.00 10.08 9.26
CA VAL A 75 2.97 9.02 8.95
C VAL A 75 2.28 7.66 8.86
N ALA A 76 1.46 7.33 9.86
CA ALA A 76 0.81 6.03 9.94
C ALA A 76 -0.11 5.77 8.75
N VAL A 77 -0.95 6.74 8.37
CA VAL A 77 -1.91 6.57 7.26
C VAL A 77 -1.20 6.40 5.92
N ARG A 78 -0.09 7.13 5.66
CA ARG A 78 0.72 6.99 4.44
C ARG A 78 1.43 5.63 4.38
N ALA A 79 2.04 5.22 5.48
CA ALA A 79 2.71 3.93 5.56
C ALA A 79 1.72 2.76 5.42
N CYS A 80 0.54 2.85 6.05
CA CYS A 80 -0.53 1.86 5.91
C CYS A 80 -1.09 1.81 4.47
N PHE A 81 -1.26 2.97 3.83
CA PHE A 81 -1.68 3.04 2.43
C PHE A 81 -0.67 2.39 1.49
N LEU A 82 0.63 2.60 1.71
CA LEU A 82 1.70 1.92 0.98
C LEU A 82 1.74 0.40 1.21
N GLY A 83 1.01 -0.10 2.20
CA GLY A 83 0.67 -1.52 2.34
C GLY A 83 -0.12 -2.09 1.14
N VAL A 84 -0.59 -1.27 0.19
CA VAL A 84 -1.11 -1.70 -1.13
C VAL A 84 -0.10 -2.56 -1.90
N PHE A 85 1.17 -2.54 -1.51
CA PHE A 85 2.17 -3.56 -1.84
C PHE A 85 1.62 -5.00 -1.71
N GLY A 86 0.89 -5.30 -0.62
CA GLY A 86 0.26 -6.60 -0.41
C GLY A 86 -0.80 -6.93 -1.45
N CYS A 87 -1.64 -5.97 -1.84
CA CYS A 87 -2.59 -6.15 -2.95
C CYS A 87 -1.85 -6.39 -4.27
N GLY A 88 -0.73 -5.69 -4.48
CA GLY A 88 0.16 -5.89 -5.62
C GLY A 88 0.67 -7.32 -5.71
N LEU A 89 1.16 -7.88 -4.60
CA LEU A 89 1.63 -9.26 -4.55
C LEU A 89 0.53 -10.27 -4.86
N ILE A 90 -0.68 -10.08 -4.30
CA ILE A 90 -1.80 -11.00 -4.59
C ILE A 90 -2.12 -10.97 -6.09
N ILE A 91 -2.17 -9.79 -6.72
CA ILE A 91 -2.41 -9.67 -8.17
C ILE A 91 -1.24 -10.26 -8.97
N SER A 92 0.00 -9.99 -8.59
CA SER A 92 1.21 -10.47 -9.27
C SER A 92 1.32 -12.00 -9.34
N PHE A 93 0.88 -12.68 -8.27
CA PHE A 93 0.93 -14.13 -8.17
C PHE A 93 -0.41 -14.81 -8.52
N SER A 94 -1.43 -14.04 -8.88
CA SER A 94 -2.69 -14.57 -9.37
C SER A 94 -2.58 -14.99 -10.85
N GLU A 95 -3.44 -15.89 -11.31
CA GLU A 95 -3.53 -16.28 -12.73
C GLU A 95 -4.22 -15.20 -13.60
N SER A 96 -3.96 -13.91 -13.32
CA SER A 96 -4.65 -12.78 -13.95
C SER A 96 -3.90 -12.24 -15.15
N THR A 97 -4.64 -11.66 -16.09
CA THR A 97 -4.08 -10.79 -17.12
C THR A 97 -3.52 -9.47 -16.56
N TRP A 98 -3.78 -9.19 -15.27
CA TRP A 98 -3.35 -7.99 -14.53
C TRP A 98 -2.03 -8.16 -13.76
N THR A 99 -1.32 -9.28 -13.89
CA THR A 99 -0.06 -9.56 -13.15
C THR A 99 1.00 -8.46 -13.28
N HIS A 100 1.14 -7.87 -14.48
CA HIS A 100 2.04 -6.73 -14.70
C HIS A 100 1.66 -5.49 -13.87
N PHE A 101 0.36 -5.21 -13.75
CA PHE A 101 -0.13 -4.14 -12.89
C PHE A 101 0.14 -4.43 -11.41
N GLY A 102 0.03 -5.69 -11.00
CA GLY A 102 0.44 -6.13 -9.66
C GLY A 102 1.90 -5.78 -9.34
N TRP A 103 2.82 -6.11 -10.26
CA TRP A 103 4.25 -5.82 -10.09
C TRP A 103 4.54 -4.33 -10.12
N TYR A 104 3.82 -3.57 -10.95
CA TYR A 104 3.84 -2.12 -10.94
C TYR A 104 3.45 -1.56 -9.57
N MET A 105 2.33 -2.01 -8.98
CA MET A 105 1.90 -1.56 -7.65
C MET A 105 2.91 -1.92 -6.56
N CYS A 106 3.48 -3.13 -6.60
CA CYS A 106 4.56 -3.55 -5.70
C CYS A 106 5.76 -2.59 -5.80
N SER A 107 6.22 -2.31 -7.03
CA SER A 107 7.41 -1.47 -7.25
C SER A 107 7.18 -0.04 -6.76
N LEU A 108 6.03 0.56 -7.12
CA LEU A 108 5.66 1.91 -6.70
C LEU A 108 5.56 2.00 -5.17
N SER A 109 4.88 1.05 -4.54
CA SER A 109 4.69 1.04 -3.08
C SER A 109 6.00 0.84 -2.33
N PHE A 110 6.84 -0.09 -2.80
CA PHE A 110 8.15 -0.35 -2.23
C PHE A 110 9.06 0.86 -2.34
N PHE A 111 9.11 1.50 -3.52
CA PHE A 111 9.89 2.72 -3.73
C PHE A 111 9.53 3.79 -2.70
N HIS A 112 8.27 4.23 -2.66
CA HIS A 112 7.83 5.30 -1.76
C HIS A 112 7.99 4.95 -0.26
N TYR A 113 7.76 3.70 0.12
CA TYR A 113 7.92 3.29 1.52
C TYR A 113 9.39 3.19 1.92
N SER A 114 10.22 2.61 1.05
CA SER A 114 11.65 2.43 1.31
C SER A 114 12.37 3.77 1.45
N GLU A 115 12.04 4.79 0.66
CA GLU A 115 12.59 6.15 0.79
C GLU A 115 12.37 6.73 2.20
N TYR A 116 11.14 6.62 2.72
CA TYR A 116 10.85 7.06 4.09
C TYR A 116 11.60 6.23 5.13
N LEU A 117 11.58 4.90 5.00
CA LEU A 117 12.20 3.99 5.97
C LEU A 117 13.72 4.14 6.01
N VAL A 118 14.36 4.20 4.85
CA VAL A 118 15.80 4.39 4.69
C VAL A 118 16.20 5.78 5.23
N THR A 119 15.44 6.83 4.92
CA THR A 119 15.67 8.17 5.50
C THR A 119 15.57 8.14 7.02
N ALA A 120 14.58 7.43 7.58
CA ALA A 120 14.41 7.29 9.02
C ALA A 120 15.56 6.51 9.70
N ILE A 121 16.27 5.66 8.97
CA ILE A 121 17.42 4.88 9.47
C ILE A 121 18.72 5.67 9.30
N ILE A 122 18.98 6.22 8.12
CA ILE A 122 20.28 6.77 7.73
C ILE A 122 20.39 8.26 8.05
N ASN A 123 19.33 9.04 7.82
CA ASN A 123 19.34 10.49 8.06
C ASN A 123 18.09 10.97 8.81
N PRO A 124 17.90 10.51 10.06
CA PRO A 124 16.70 10.80 10.83
C PRO A 124 16.45 12.30 11.06
N HIS A 125 17.51 13.12 11.11
CA HIS A 125 17.37 14.56 11.31
C HIS A 125 16.66 15.27 10.14
N SER A 126 16.66 14.67 8.95
CA SER A 126 15.94 15.18 7.77
C SER A 126 14.53 14.58 7.60
N LEU A 127 14.13 13.68 8.50
CA LEU A 127 12.88 12.93 8.35
C LEU A 127 11.66 13.85 8.41
N SER A 128 10.85 13.78 7.36
CA SER A 128 9.61 14.55 7.22
C SER A 128 8.54 13.72 6.49
N LEU A 129 7.31 14.25 6.40
CA LEU A 129 6.26 13.61 5.61
C LEU A 129 6.60 13.55 4.11
N ASP A 130 7.40 14.51 3.64
CA ASP A 130 7.83 14.56 2.24
C ASP A 130 8.87 13.47 1.91
N SER A 131 9.47 12.83 2.93
CA SER A 131 10.37 11.68 2.74
C SER A 131 9.68 10.43 2.18
N PHE A 132 8.33 10.38 2.19
CA PHE A 132 7.60 9.35 1.43
C PHE A 132 7.61 9.60 -0.09
N LEU A 133 7.97 10.82 -0.51
CA LEU A 133 7.89 11.30 -1.88
C LEU A 133 6.51 11.10 -2.52
N LEU A 134 5.44 11.06 -1.73
CA LEU A 134 4.07 10.97 -2.28
C LEU A 134 3.60 12.31 -2.86
N ASN A 135 4.10 13.41 -2.31
CA ASN A 135 3.82 14.76 -2.77
C ASN A 135 4.75 15.09 -3.94
N HIS A 136 4.40 14.62 -5.13
CA HIS A 136 5.09 14.99 -6.36
C HIS A 136 4.39 16.15 -7.07
N SER A 137 5.01 16.61 -8.16
CA SER A 137 4.45 17.64 -9.01
C SER A 137 3.17 17.17 -9.70
N VAL A 138 2.39 18.13 -10.19
CA VAL A 138 1.15 17.83 -10.92
C VAL A 138 1.46 16.99 -12.17
N GLU A 139 2.58 17.27 -12.84
CA GLU A 139 3.04 16.56 -14.03
C GLU A 139 3.32 15.09 -13.75
N TYR A 140 3.98 14.78 -12.64
CA TYR A 140 4.22 13.39 -12.22
C TYR A 140 2.89 12.67 -11.97
N THR A 141 1.95 13.32 -11.27
CA THR A 141 0.64 12.75 -10.97
C THR A 141 -0.13 12.47 -12.26
N LEU A 142 -0.11 13.41 -13.21
CA LEU A 142 -0.74 13.25 -14.51
C LEU A 142 -0.08 12.12 -15.32
N ALA A 143 1.24 12.00 -15.29
CA ALA A 143 1.95 10.91 -15.98
C ALA A 143 1.59 9.54 -15.40
N ALA A 144 1.52 9.42 -14.07
CA ALA A 144 1.10 8.18 -13.41
C ALA A 144 -0.37 7.83 -13.73
N LEU A 145 -1.28 8.81 -13.67
CA LEU A 145 -2.68 8.59 -14.03
C LEU A 145 -2.84 8.23 -15.51
N SER A 146 -2.06 8.86 -16.39
CA SER A 146 -2.08 8.57 -17.83
C SER A 146 -1.62 7.14 -18.11
N SER A 147 -0.56 6.66 -17.45
CA SER A 147 -0.11 5.28 -17.61
C SER A 147 -1.12 4.25 -17.08
N TRP A 148 -1.86 4.57 -16.01
CA TRP A 148 -2.94 3.71 -15.52
C TRP A 148 -4.11 3.64 -16.50
N VAL A 149 -4.48 4.77 -17.10
CA VAL A 149 -5.53 4.84 -18.12
C VAL A 149 -5.10 4.09 -19.37
N GLU A 150 -3.89 4.33 -19.87
CA GLU A 150 -3.30 3.63 -21.01
C GLU A 150 -3.31 2.12 -20.81
N PHE A 151 -2.73 1.63 -19.70
CA PHE A 151 -2.71 0.20 -19.38
C PHE A 151 -4.12 -0.41 -19.32
N THR A 152 -5.08 0.31 -18.71
CA THR A 152 -6.46 -0.17 -18.59
C THR A 152 -7.15 -0.22 -19.95
N VAL A 153 -6.98 0.80 -20.79
CA VAL A 153 -7.57 0.86 -22.12
C VAL A 153 -6.99 -0.23 -23.02
N GLU A 154 -5.68 -0.41 -23.02
CA GLU A 154 -5.02 -1.49 -23.77
C GLU A 154 -5.54 -2.85 -23.32
N LYS A 155 -5.63 -3.09 -22.00
CA LYS A 155 -6.16 -4.36 -21.47
C LYS A 155 -7.63 -4.63 -21.78
N LEU A 156 -8.44 -3.59 -22.00
CA LEU A 156 -9.86 -3.73 -22.32
C LEU A 156 -10.13 -3.83 -23.83
N THR A 157 -9.25 -3.28 -24.67
CA THR A 157 -9.49 -3.11 -26.11
C THR A 157 -8.57 -3.93 -27.00
N VAL A 158 -7.38 -4.30 -26.51
CA VAL A 158 -6.39 -5.08 -27.24
C VAL A 158 -6.29 -6.47 -26.59
N PRO A 159 -6.68 -7.55 -27.31
CA PRO A 159 -6.67 -8.91 -26.79
C PRO A 159 -5.27 -9.46 -26.51
#